data_AF-L0G2S8-F1
#
_entry.id   AF-L0G2S8-F1
#
_cell.length_a   1.000
_cell.length_b   1.000
_cell.length_c   1.000
_cell.angle_alpha   90.00
_cell.angle_beta   90.00
_cell.angle_gamma   90.00
#
_symmetry.space_group_name_H-M   'P 1'
#
loop_
_entity.id
_entity.type
_entity.pdbx_description
1 polymer ?
#
loop_
_entity_poly.entity_id
_entity_poly.type
_entity_poly.pdbx_seq_one_letter_code
_entity_poly.pdbx_strand_id
1 'polypeptide(L)'
;MTKPLILVSNDDGITSRGIRVLVSVMKKLGDVVVVAPDSPQSGMGHAITIGNTLRLDEEEIFDDVEAYKSSGTPADCVKLAKHYVFHDRKPDLIVSGINHGSNTSISVLYSGTMSAAIEGAIEGYPSIGFSLCDYSAKADFSHVEDYVYKIAKQVLEHGMPKGVALNVNFPPKRNEPIKGIKLCRQARAKWQEEFDERFDPNGRKYFWMAGNFVNFDKGEDNDEWAIANNYASVVPCQFDMTAYHAITQMNEEWDLDVE
;
A
#
# COMPACT_ATOMS: atom_id res chain seq x y z
N MET A 1 -25.36 -14.27 8.67
CA MET A 1 -24.51 -13.92 7.50
C MET A 1 -23.16 -14.57 7.73
N THR A 2 -22.54 -15.12 6.70
CA THR A 2 -21.15 -15.59 6.76
C THR A 2 -20.24 -14.41 7.06
N LYS A 3 -19.23 -14.59 7.92
CA LYS A 3 -18.23 -13.55 8.14
C LYS A 3 -17.41 -13.36 6.86
N PRO A 4 -17.03 -12.12 6.50
CA PRO A 4 -16.18 -11.89 5.34
C PRO A 4 -14.78 -12.46 5.57
N LEU A 5 -14.17 -13.04 4.54
CA LEU A 5 -12.78 -13.48 4.54
C LEU A 5 -11.87 -12.31 4.15
N ILE A 6 -10.89 -11.98 4.98
CA ILE A 6 -10.01 -10.82 4.79
C ILE A 6 -8.55 -11.28 4.71
N LEU A 7 -7.89 -10.99 3.59
CA LEU A 7 -6.45 -11.14 3.46
C LEU A 7 -5.75 -9.91 4.04
N VAL A 8 -4.77 -10.11 4.91
CA VAL A 8 -3.89 -9.07 5.43
C VAL A 8 -2.46 -9.31 4.95
N SER A 9 -1.83 -8.27 4.39
CA SER A 9 -0.42 -8.26 3.99
C SER A 9 0.26 -6.94 4.42
N ASN A 10 1.54 -6.77 4.09
CA ASN A 10 2.28 -5.50 4.20
C ASN A 10 3.60 -5.57 3.41
N ASP A 11 4.42 -4.53 3.55
CA ASP A 11 5.80 -4.47 3.09
C ASP A 11 6.84 -4.29 4.20
N ASP A 12 6.43 -4.01 5.44
CA ASP A 12 7.34 -3.95 6.60
C ASP A 12 7.77 -5.34 7.13
N GLY A 13 7.13 -6.41 6.65
CA GLY A 13 7.33 -7.78 7.08
C GLY A 13 6.33 -8.24 8.14
N ILE A 14 6.13 -9.56 8.24
CA ILE A 14 5.05 -10.19 9.03
C ILE A 14 5.13 -9.89 10.54
N THR A 15 6.32 -9.57 11.06
CA THR A 15 6.53 -9.31 12.48
C THR A 15 6.30 -7.84 12.88
N SER A 16 6.02 -6.95 11.92
CA SER A 16 5.93 -5.51 12.15
C SER A 16 4.75 -5.13 13.06
N ARG A 17 4.87 -3.98 13.75
CA ARG A 17 3.80 -3.47 14.63
C ARG A 17 2.55 -3.10 13.83
N GLY A 18 2.74 -2.52 12.65
CA GLY A 18 1.66 -2.04 11.79
C GLY A 18 0.72 -3.15 11.33
N ILE A 19 1.25 -4.31 10.93
CA ILE A 19 0.42 -5.45 10.52
C ILE A 19 -0.31 -6.09 11.70
N ARG A 20 0.31 -6.12 12.90
CA ARG A 20 -0.38 -6.57 14.13
C ARG A 20 -1.59 -5.71 14.47
N VAL A 21 -1.49 -4.40 14.31
CA VAL A 21 -2.63 -3.48 14.47
C VAL A 21 -3.67 -3.72 13.38
N LEU A 22 -3.25 -3.90 12.12
CA LEU A 22 -4.19 -4.15 11.03
C LEU A 22 -4.98 -5.45 11.26
N VAL A 23 -4.31 -6.54 11.64
CA VAL A 23 -4.95 -7.82 12.00
C VAL A 23 -5.94 -7.63 13.13
N SER A 24 -5.58 -6.93 14.21
CA SER A 24 -6.47 -6.72 15.36
C SER A 24 -7.75 -5.97 14.97
N VAL A 25 -7.65 -5.00 14.06
CA VAL A 25 -8.81 -4.26 13.54
C VAL A 25 -9.64 -5.14 12.59
N MET A 26 -9.00 -5.90 11.69
CA MET A 26 -9.72 -6.75 10.73
C MET A 26 -10.44 -7.93 11.39
N LYS A 27 -9.91 -8.49 12.49
CA LYS A 27 -10.60 -9.52 13.29
C LYS A 27 -11.97 -9.08 13.83
N LYS A 28 -12.20 -7.77 13.96
CA LYS A 28 -13.50 -7.20 14.36
C LYS A 28 -14.53 -7.25 13.22
N LEU A 29 -14.08 -7.39 11.97
CA LEU A 29 -14.91 -7.35 10.76
C LEU A 29 -15.15 -8.75 10.16
N GLY A 30 -14.16 -9.64 10.21
CA GLY A 30 -14.21 -10.91 9.48
C GLY A 30 -13.21 -11.96 9.94
N ASP A 31 -13.16 -13.07 9.20
CA ASP A 31 -12.16 -14.11 9.35
C ASP A 31 -10.88 -13.67 8.65
N VAL A 32 -9.75 -13.68 9.36
CA VAL A 32 -8.50 -13.08 8.87
C VAL A 32 -7.51 -14.17 8.49
N VAL A 33 -6.84 -13.98 7.36
CA VAL A 33 -5.66 -14.73 6.94
C VAL A 33 -4.53 -13.75 6.66
N VAL A 34 -3.33 -14.05 7.14
CA VAL A 34 -2.15 -13.21 6.94
C VAL A 34 -1.17 -13.89 5.99
N VAL A 35 -0.74 -13.18 4.95
CA VAL A 35 0.41 -13.58 4.13
C VAL A 35 1.27 -12.36 3.90
N ALA A 36 2.49 -12.35 4.44
CA ALA A 36 3.35 -11.19 4.38
C ALA A 36 4.83 -11.55 4.21
N PRO A 37 5.67 -10.62 3.74
CA PRO A 37 7.10 -10.87 3.59
C PRO A 37 7.80 -11.25 4.91
N ASP A 38 8.88 -12.02 4.81
CA ASP A 38 9.73 -12.41 5.94
C ASP A 38 10.72 -11.30 6.37
N SER A 39 10.93 -10.29 5.53
CA SER A 39 11.76 -9.11 5.79
C SER A 39 11.12 -7.83 5.24
N PRO A 40 11.58 -6.62 5.65
CA PRO A 40 11.16 -5.37 5.02
C PRO A 40 11.43 -5.36 3.50
N GLN A 41 10.47 -4.85 2.73
CA GLN A 41 10.43 -4.75 1.26
C GLN A 41 10.11 -3.32 0.79
N SER A 42 10.45 -2.30 1.58
CA SER A 42 10.18 -0.89 1.25
C SER A 42 10.89 -0.47 -0.04
N GLY A 43 10.22 0.30 -0.90
CA GLY A 43 10.80 0.84 -2.14
C GLY A 43 10.91 -0.16 -3.29
N MET A 44 10.40 -1.38 -3.13
CA MET A 44 10.43 -2.40 -4.18
C MET A 44 9.43 -2.15 -5.33
N GLY A 45 8.51 -1.19 -5.15
CA GLY A 45 7.39 -1.00 -6.07
C GLY A 45 6.60 -2.29 -6.28
N HIS A 46 6.01 -2.45 -7.47
CA HIS A 46 5.22 -3.62 -7.85
C HIS A 46 6.09 -4.78 -8.39
N ALA A 47 7.21 -5.06 -7.73
CA ALA A 47 8.09 -6.17 -8.10
C ALA A 47 7.42 -7.53 -7.84
N ILE A 48 7.69 -8.51 -8.70
CA ILE A 48 7.29 -9.92 -8.54
C ILE A 48 8.49 -10.83 -8.75
N THR A 49 8.48 -12.00 -8.11
CA THR A 49 9.58 -12.96 -8.18
C THR A 49 9.35 -13.97 -9.30
N ILE A 50 10.15 -13.87 -10.38
CA ILE A 50 10.12 -14.81 -11.52
C ILE A 50 11.39 -15.66 -11.61
N GLY A 51 12.55 -15.04 -11.43
CA GLY A 51 13.85 -15.68 -11.67
C GLY A 51 14.40 -16.51 -10.49
N ASN A 52 13.71 -16.54 -9.36
CA ASN A 52 14.13 -17.21 -8.13
C ASN A 52 12.97 -18.02 -7.52
N THR A 53 13.28 -18.92 -6.60
CA THR A 53 12.27 -19.69 -5.87
C THR A 53 11.61 -18.87 -4.77
N LEU A 54 10.29 -19.01 -4.62
CA LEU A 54 9.53 -18.50 -3.49
C LEU A 54 9.41 -19.57 -2.38
N ARG A 55 9.48 -19.14 -1.12
CA ARG A 55 9.16 -19.95 0.06
C ARG A 55 7.94 -19.38 0.75
N LEU A 56 7.11 -20.27 1.30
CA LEU A 56 5.94 -19.93 2.08
C LEU A 56 5.92 -20.88 3.28
N ASP A 57 5.98 -20.31 4.49
CA ASP A 57 6.06 -21.07 5.74
C ASP A 57 4.97 -20.56 6.71
N GLU A 58 4.32 -21.48 7.43
CA GLU A 58 3.34 -21.16 8.47
C GLU A 58 3.99 -20.48 9.67
N GLU A 59 3.27 -19.53 10.29
CA GLU A 59 3.72 -18.75 11.43
C GLU A 59 2.64 -18.66 12.52
N GLU A 60 2.99 -19.03 13.76
CA GLU A 60 2.08 -18.98 14.92
C GLU A 60 2.30 -17.71 15.75
N ILE A 61 2.27 -16.54 15.11
CA ILE A 61 2.57 -15.24 15.76
C ILE A 61 1.33 -14.36 16.00
N PHE A 62 0.16 -14.81 15.56
CA PHE A 62 -1.13 -14.14 15.72
C PHE A 62 -2.12 -15.13 16.34
N ASP A 63 -2.73 -14.76 17.47
CA ASP A 63 -3.71 -15.61 18.14
C ASP A 63 -4.95 -15.84 17.27
N ASP A 64 -5.32 -17.11 17.05
CA ASP A 64 -6.48 -17.54 16.26
C ASP A 64 -6.54 -16.94 14.84
N VAL A 65 -5.38 -16.81 14.18
CA VAL A 65 -5.28 -16.31 12.80
C VAL A 65 -4.32 -17.19 12.00
N GLU A 66 -4.79 -17.68 10.87
CA GLU A 66 -3.98 -18.42 9.90
C GLU A 66 -2.97 -17.44 9.27
N ALA A 67 -1.66 -17.70 9.43
CA ALA A 67 -0.62 -16.78 9.01
C ALA A 67 0.57 -17.47 8.35
N TYR A 68 1.09 -16.84 7.30
CA TYR A 68 2.21 -17.34 6.52
C TYR A 68 3.25 -16.24 6.27
N LYS A 69 4.53 -16.55 6.45
CA LYS A 69 5.62 -15.72 5.95
C LYS A 69 6.02 -16.17 4.56
N SER A 70 6.38 -15.21 3.72
CA SER A 70 6.84 -15.45 2.35
C SER A 70 8.22 -14.84 2.13
N SER A 71 9.08 -15.51 1.35
CA SER A 71 10.35 -14.93 0.90
C SER A 71 10.19 -13.97 -0.29
N GLY A 72 8.95 -13.73 -0.74
CA GLY A 72 8.63 -12.89 -1.89
C GLY A 72 8.31 -11.44 -1.54
N THR A 73 7.91 -10.70 -2.56
CA THR A 73 7.43 -9.32 -2.43
C THR A 73 5.99 -9.28 -1.87
N PRO A 74 5.47 -8.09 -1.52
CA PRO A 74 4.05 -7.94 -1.15
C PRO A 74 3.08 -8.40 -2.25
N ALA A 75 3.42 -8.20 -3.53
CA ALA A 75 2.61 -8.70 -4.64
C ALA A 75 2.67 -10.24 -4.74
N ASP A 76 3.85 -10.84 -4.53
CA ASP A 76 3.97 -12.30 -4.47
C ASP A 76 3.15 -12.89 -3.33
N CYS A 77 3.07 -12.20 -2.17
CA CYS A 77 2.25 -12.63 -1.03
C CYS A 77 0.77 -12.76 -1.40
N VAL A 78 0.22 -11.80 -2.14
CA VAL A 78 -1.18 -11.85 -2.60
C VAL A 78 -1.39 -13.01 -3.59
N LYS A 79 -0.45 -13.21 -4.53
CA LYS A 79 -0.51 -14.34 -5.48
C LYS A 79 -0.43 -15.69 -4.77
N LEU A 80 0.49 -15.83 -3.81
CA LEU A 80 0.64 -17.05 -3.01
C LEU A 80 -0.61 -17.32 -2.16
N ALA A 81 -1.18 -16.29 -1.54
CA ALA A 81 -2.43 -16.41 -0.78
C ALA A 81 -3.56 -16.96 -1.65
N LYS A 82 -3.76 -16.35 -2.83
CA LYS A 82 -4.78 -16.77 -3.80
C LYS A 82 -4.59 -18.22 -4.25
N HIS A 83 -3.37 -18.62 -4.61
CA HIS A 83 -3.13 -19.90 -5.26
C HIS A 83 -2.88 -21.08 -4.31
N TYR A 84 -2.39 -20.83 -3.09
CA TYR A 84 -1.98 -21.88 -2.16
C TYR A 84 -2.72 -21.85 -0.82
N VAL A 85 -3.06 -20.68 -0.29
CA VAL A 85 -3.66 -20.56 1.06
C VAL A 85 -5.18 -20.63 1.02
N PHE A 86 -5.80 -19.96 0.04
CA PHE A 86 -7.26 -19.91 -0.03
C PHE A 86 -7.88 -21.16 -0.62
N HIS A 87 -7.15 -21.95 -1.41
CA HIS A 87 -7.69 -23.08 -2.17
C HIS A 87 -8.92 -22.65 -2.98
N ASP A 88 -10.12 -23.08 -2.59
CA ASP A 88 -11.39 -22.70 -3.24
C ASP A 88 -12.07 -21.46 -2.62
N ARG A 89 -11.56 -20.94 -1.49
CA ARG A 89 -12.06 -19.73 -0.83
C ARG A 89 -11.70 -18.49 -1.64
N LYS A 90 -12.48 -17.41 -1.48
CA LYS A 90 -12.18 -16.10 -2.07
C LYS A 90 -12.21 -15.03 -0.99
N PRO A 91 -11.21 -14.13 -0.93
CA PRO A 91 -11.27 -13.01 -0.02
C PRO A 91 -12.36 -12.03 -0.45
N ASP A 92 -13.11 -11.51 0.52
CA ASP A 92 -14.06 -10.42 0.34
C ASP A 92 -13.35 -9.05 0.39
N LEU A 93 -12.16 -9.00 1.01
CA LEU A 93 -11.32 -7.82 1.12
C LEU A 93 -9.84 -8.20 1.21
N ILE A 94 -8.98 -7.43 0.56
CA ILE A 94 -7.54 -7.48 0.74
C ILE A 94 -7.09 -6.15 1.37
N VAL A 95 -6.37 -6.22 2.49
CA VAL A 95 -5.78 -5.04 3.12
C VAL A 95 -4.28 -5.19 3.25
N SER A 96 -3.55 -4.09 3.06
CA SER A 96 -2.10 -4.04 3.17
C SER A 96 -1.67 -2.93 4.12
N GLY A 97 -0.73 -3.20 5.03
CA GLY A 97 -0.18 -2.24 5.99
C GLY A 97 -0.35 -2.69 7.46
N ILE A 98 -0.51 -1.79 8.44
CA ILE A 98 -0.36 -0.34 8.31
C ILE A 98 1.12 0.00 8.16
N ASN A 99 1.52 0.60 7.04
CA ASN A 99 2.91 0.95 6.77
C ASN A 99 3.45 2.04 7.71
N HIS A 100 4.73 1.97 8.05
CA HIS A 100 5.46 3.06 8.69
C HIS A 100 5.99 4.03 7.64
N GLY A 101 5.45 5.24 7.61
CA GLY A 101 5.79 6.26 6.62
C GLY A 101 4.70 6.48 5.58
N SER A 102 4.83 7.59 4.87
CA SER A 102 3.85 8.04 3.89
C SER A 102 3.97 7.32 2.55
N ASN A 103 2.84 6.98 1.94
CA ASN A 103 2.72 6.49 0.57
C ASN A 103 1.87 7.47 -0.28
N THR A 104 2.02 8.76 -0.04
CA THR A 104 1.31 9.84 -0.73
C THR A 104 1.96 10.23 -2.06
N SER A 105 1.16 10.83 -2.95
CA SER A 105 1.60 11.32 -4.26
C SER A 105 2.30 10.22 -5.08
N ILE A 106 3.39 10.54 -5.76
CA ILE A 106 4.15 9.63 -6.62
C ILE A 106 4.74 8.43 -5.86
N SER A 107 4.83 8.50 -4.53
CA SER A 107 5.35 7.42 -3.69
C SER A 107 4.50 6.16 -3.79
N VAL A 108 3.23 6.26 -4.21
CA VAL A 108 2.35 5.11 -4.50
C VAL A 108 3.00 4.12 -5.46
N LEU A 109 3.77 4.59 -6.46
CA LEU A 109 4.39 3.71 -7.46
C LEU A 109 5.54 2.84 -6.89
N TYR A 110 6.17 3.31 -5.81
CA TYR A 110 7.31 2.64 -5.17
C TYR A 110 6.90 1.88 -3.90
N SER A 111 5.63 2.00 -3.50
CA SER A 111 5.09 1.46 -2.26
C SER A 111 4.82 -0.04 -2.38
N GLY A 112 5.48 -0.84 -1.54
CA GLY A 112 5.15 -2.25 -1.40
C GLY A 112 3.76 -2.45 -0.79
N THR A 113 3.37 -1.57 0.14
CA THR A 113 2.02 -1.56 0.73
C THR A 113 0.95 -1.46 -0.37
N MET A 114 1.08 -0.47 -1.26
CA MET A 114 0.14 -0.30 -2.37
C MET A 114 0.29 -1.38 -3.43
N SER A 115 1.46 -1.98 -3.59
CA SER A 115 1.64 -3.09 -4.54
C SER A 115 0.78 -4.30 -4.18
N ALA A 116 0.71 -4.68 -2.90
CA ALA A 116 -0.23 -5.74 -2.47
C ALA A 116 -1.69 -5.34 -2.70
N ALA A 117 -2.08 -4.09 -2.41
CA ALA A 117 -3.45 -3.63 -2.64
C ALA A 117 -3.81 -3.57 -4.13
N ILE A 118 -2.90 -3.11 -4.99
CA ILE A 118 -3.08 -3.07 -6.44
C ILE A 118 -3.13 -4.49 -7.00
N GLU A 119 -2.31 -5.41 -6.49
CA GLU A 119 -2.37 -6.82 -6.89
C GLU A 119 -3.74 -7.43 -6.58
N GLY A 120 -4.30 -7.12 -5.41
CA GLY A 120 -5.67 -7.51 -5.08
C GLY A 120 -6.72 -6.93 -6.04
N ALA A 121 -6.57 -5.67 -6.44
CA ALA A 121 -7.46 -5.02 -7.40
C ALA A 121 -7.32 -5.59 -8.83
N ILE A 122 -6.11 -5.97 -9.24
CA ILE A 122 -5.84 -6.68 -10.52
C ILE A 122 -6.60 -8.01 -10.54
N GLU A 123 -6.62 -8.71 -9.41
CA GLU A 123 -7.34 -9.97 -9.24
C GLU A 123 -8.86 -9.79 -9.07
N GLY A 124 -9.33 -8.54 -9.04
CA GLY A 124 -10.75 -8.19 -8.99
C GLY A 124 -11.33 -8.14 -7.57
N TYR A 125 -10.49 -8.12 -6.54
CA TYR A 125 -10.93 -8.02 -5.15
C TYR A 125 -10.92 -6.57 -4.64
N PRO A 126 -11.90 -6.16 -3.82
CA PRO A 126 -11.82 -4.90 -3.09
C PRO A 126 -10.52 -4.85 -2.27
N SER A 127 -9.76 -3.76 -2.42
CA SER A 127 -8.41 -3.70 -1.88
C SER A 127 -8.04 -2.34 -1.31
N ILE A 128 -7.33 -2.33 -0.17
CA ILE A 128 -6.95 -1.10 0.54
C ILE A 128 -5.50 -1.19 1.04
N GLY A 129 -4.69 -0.18 0.75
CA GLY A 129 -3.40 0.05 1.40
C GLY A 129 -3.53 1.11 2.49
N PHE A 130 -3.05 0.82 3.69
CA PHE A 130 -3.04 1.73 4.84
C PHE A 130 -1.62 2.12 5.21
N SER A 131 -1.40 3.41 5.42
CA SER A 131 -0.09 3.96 5.81
C SER A 131 -0.27 5.00 6.92
N LEU A 132 0.61 4.98 7.91
CA LEU A 132 0.72 6.04 8.91
C LEU A 132 1.93 6.89 8.56
N CYS A 133 1.77 8.21 8.40
CA CYS A 133 2.85 9.13 8.03
C CYS A 133 3.86 9.38 9.18
N ASP A 134 4.17 8.36 9.98
CA ASP A 134 5.17 8.33 11.04
C ASP A 134 6.17 7.20 10.74
N TYR A 135 7.44 7.56 10.54
CA TYR A 135 8.53 6.65 10.17
C TYR A 135 9.16 5.95 11.39
N SER A 136 8.71 6.29 12.61
CA SER A 136 9.24 5.69 13.83
C SER A 136 8.85 4.21 13.93
N ALA A 137 9.81 3.33 14.20
CA ALA A 137 9.52 1.94 14.57
C ALA A 137 8.65 1.82 15.84
N LYS A 138 8.52 2.89 16.62
CA LYS A 138 7.67 3.00 17.82
C LYS A 138 6.37 3.76 17.57
N ALA A 139 6.04 4.07 16.32
CA ALA A 139 4.84 4.82 15.94
C ALA A 139 3.60 4.29 16.66
N ASP A 140 2.77 5.21 17.13
CA ASP A 140 1.52 4.90 17.81
C ASP A 140 0.37 4.91 16.82
N PHE A 141 -0.28 3.76 16.66
CA PHE A 141 -1.40 3.57 15.74
C PHE A 141 -2.76 3.72 16.42
N SER A 142 -2.81 3.97 17.74
CA SER A 142 -4.06 3.94 18.51
C SER A 142 -5.10 4.95 18.00
N HIS A 143 -4.65 6.07 17.41
CA HIS A 143 -5.54 7.13 16.92
C HIS A 143 -6.11 6.85 15.52
N VAL A 144 -5.67 5.79 14.84
CA VAL A 144 -6.11 5.46 13.47
C VAL A 144 -7.00 4.22 13.38
N GLU A 145 -7.05 3.39 14.43
CA GLU A 145 -7.78 2.11 14.42
C GLU A 145 -9.26 2.27 14.02
N ASP A 146 -9.96 3.26 14.57
CA ASP A 146 -11.37 3.52 14.27
C ASP A 146 -11.59 3.94 12.80
N TYR A 147 -10.61 4.65 12.22
CA TYR A 147 -10.67 5.07 10.82
C TYR A 147 -10.40 3.88 9.88
N VAL A 148 -9.41 3.04 10.20
CA VAL A 148 -9.14 1.78 9.48
C VAL A 148 -10.38 0.90 9.49
N TYR A 149 -10.98 0.70 10.68
CA TYR A 149 -12.21 -0.08 10.83
C TYR A 149 -13.33 0.49 9.97
N LYS A 150 -13.58 1.80 10.06
CA LYS A 150 -14.66 2.47 9.33
C LYS A 150 -14.49 2.36 7.82
N ILE A 151 -13.29 2.57 7.30
CA ILE A 151 -13.01 2.50 5.85
C ILE A 151 -13.16 1.07 5.35
N ALA A 152 -12.55 0.09 6.02
CA ALA A 152 -12.65 -1.32 5.64
C ALA A 152 -14.10 -1.81 5.67
N LYS A 153 -14.87 -1.42 6.71
CA LYS A 153 -16.29 -1.73 6.81
C LYS A 153 -17.09 -1.18 5.63
N GLN A 154 -16.86 0.07 5.24
CA GLN A 154 -17.56 0.69 4.12
C GLN A 154 -17.22 0.01 2.78
N VAL A 155 -15.97 -0.41 2.59
CA VAL A 155 -15.58 -1.19 1.41
C VAL A 155 -16.25 -2.57 1.39
N LEU A 156 -16.35 -3.25 2.53
CA LEU A 156 -17.09 -4.52 2.63
C LEU A 156 -18.60 -4.36 2.37
N GLU A 157 -19.20 -3.26 2.82
CA GLU A 157 -20.64 -2.99 2.67
C GLU A 157 -21.01 -2.55 1.24
N HIS A 158 -20.16 -1.77 0.57
CA HIS A 158 -20.47 -1.15 -0.71
C HIS A 158 -19.69 -1.73 -1.91
N GLY A 159 -18.67 -2.54 -1.65
CA GLY A 159 -17.72 -2.98 -2.66
C GLY A 159 -16.78 -1.87 -3.13
N MET A 160 -16.11 -2.12 -4.26
CA MET A 160 -15.24 -1.15 -4.93
C MET A 160 -15.52 -1.13 -6.44
N PRO A 161 -15.34 0.02 -7.10
CA PRO A 161 -15.28 0.05 -8.57
C PRO A 161 -14.21 -0.91 -9.09
N LYS A 162 -14.50 -1.56 -10.22
CA LYS A 162 -13.58 -2.52 -10.83
C LYS A 162 -12.25 -1.85 -11.18
N GLY A 163 -11.14 -2.52 -10.85
CA GLY A 163 -9.79 -2.04 -11.17
C GLY A 163 -9.29 -0.90 -10.28
N VAL A 164 -9.93 -0.68 -9.11
CA VAL A 164 -9.57 0.38 -8.17
C VAL A 164 -9.17 -0.20 -6.82
N ALA A 165 -8.01 0.24 -6.31
CA ALA A 165 -7.59 0.04 -4.91
C ALA A 165 -7.63 1.39 -4.17
N LEU A 166 -7.86 1.37 -2.86
CA LEU A 166 -7.76 2.59 -2.04
C LEU A 166 -6.37 2.73 -1.44
N ASN A 167 -5.72 3.88 -1.68
CA ASN A 167 -4.55 4.31 -0.92
C ASN A 167 -4.99 5.21 0.24
N VAL A 168 -4.75 4.78 1.47
CA VAL A 168 -5.17 5.49 2.68
C VAL A 168 -3.94 5.88 3.49
N ASN A 169 -3.82 7.18 3.76
CA ASN A 169 -2.74 7.72 4.58
C ASN A 169 -3.31 8.43 5.81
N PHE A 170 -2.68 8.24 6.95
CA PHE A 170 -3.05 8.88 8.21
C PHE A 170 -1.96 9.85 8.67
N PRO A 171 -2.32 11.04 9.19
CA PRO A 171 -1.34 11.95 9.76
C PRO A 171 -0.72 11.36 11.04
N PRO A 172 0.51 11.78 11.39
CA PRO A 172 1.12 11.44 12.68
C PRO A 172 0.19 11.83 13.83
N LYS A 173 0.30 11.15 14.96
CA LYS A 173 -0.46 11.48 16.16
C LYS A 173 -0.15 12.91 16.61
N ARG A 174 -1.19 13.72 16.82
CA ARG A 174 -1.11 15.10 17.33
C ARG A 174 -1.88 15.22 18.65
N ASN A 175 -1.76 16.37 19.31
CA ASN A 175 -2.57 16.71 20.50
C ASN A 175 -4.02 17.08 20.16
N GLU A 176 -4.49 16.69 18.98
CA GLU A 176 -5.84 16.90 18.46
C GLU A 176 -6.26 15.65 17.68
N PRO A 177 -7.56 15.29 17.69
CA PRO A 177 -8.06 14.18 16.89
C PRO A 177 -7.97 14.50 15.40
N ILE A 178 -7.89 13.45 14.56
CA ILE A 178 -7.99 13.59 13.11
C ILE A 178 -9.34 14.23 12.78
N LYS A 179 -9.32 15.32 12.00
CA LYS A 179 -10.49 16.15 11.70
C LYS A 179 -11.57 15.42 10.91
N GLY A 180 -11.18 14.39 10.16
CA GLY A 180 -12.09 13.55 9.39
C GLY A 180 -11.35 12.74 8.32
N ILE A 181 -12.13 12.04 7.50
CA ILE A 181 -11.65 11.33 6.30
C ILE A 181 -11.95 12.21 5.10
N LYS A 182 -10.96 12.41 4.22
CA LYS A 182 -11.10 13.21 3.00
C LYS A 182 -10.77 12.34 1.78
N LEU A 183 -11.71 12.28 0.84
CA LEU A 183 -11.43 11.75 -0.49
C LEU A 183 -10.53 12.74 -1.23
N CYS A 184 -9.47 12.22 -1.84
CA CYS A 184 -8.38 12.98 -2.42
C CYS A 184 -8.04 12.44 -3.81
N ARG A 185 -7.44 13.30 -4.63
CA ARG A 185 -6.56 12.86 -5.73
C ARG A 185 -5.10 12.82 -5.25
N GLN A 186 -4.23 12.18 -6.02
CA GLN A 186 -2.79 12.27 -5.80
C GLN A 186 -2.32 13.72 -5.99
N ALA A 187 -1.48 14.22 -5.08
CA ALA A 187 -0.83 15.52 -5.25
C ALA A 187 0.16 15.49 -6.40
N ARG A 188 0.31 16.60 -7.11
CA ARG A 188 1.42 16.82 -8.04
C ARG A 188 2.69 17.13 -7.26
N ALA A 189 3.40 16.11 -6.82
CA ALA A 189 4.66 16.22 -6.11
C ALA A 189 5.67 15.19 -6.63
N LYS A 190 6.96 15.43 -6.36
CA LYS A 190 8.03 14.47 -6.64
C LYS A 190 9.16 14.58 -5.64
N TRP A 191 9.87 13.48 -5.46
CA TRP A 191 11.20 13.52 -4.85
C TRP A 191 12.17 14.16 -5.84
N GLN A 192 12.92 15.15 -5.38
CA GLN A 192 14.09 15.65 -6.10
C GLN A 192 15.30 14.96 -5.48
N GLU A 193 15.89 14.04 -6.23
CA GLU A 193 16.95 13.16 -5.74
C GLU A 193 18.28 13.92 -5.61
N GLU A 194 18.98 13.64 -4.51
CA GLU A 194 20.37 14.03 -4.28
C GLU A 194 21.16 12.76 -3.95
N PHE A 195 22.36 12.62 -4.51
CA PHE A 195 23.22 11.46 -4.24
C PHE A 195 24.40 11.88 -3.38
N ASP A 196 24.48 11.34 -2.17
CA ASP A 196 25.62 11.54 -1.27
C ASP A 196 26.71 10.51 -1.63
N GLU A 197 27.74 10.98 -2.34
CA GLU A 197 28.92 10.18 -2.71
C GLU A 197 29.84 9.98 -1.51
N ARG A 198 30.15 8.71 -1.21
CA ARG A 198 31.11 8.33 -0.16
C ARG A 198 32.05 7.23 -0.67
N PHE A 199 33.05 6.93 0.15
CA PHE A 199 34.05 5.89 -0.12
C PHE A 199 34.05 4.86 0.99
N ASP A 200 34.08 3.58 0.62
CA ASP A 200 34.22 2.49 1.57
C ASP A 200 35.66 2.43 2.13
N PRO A 201 35.96 1.59 3.14
CA PRO A 201 37.31 1.45 3.69
C PRO A 201 38.38 1.01 2.67
N ASN A 202 37.99 0.51 1.50
CA ASN A 202 38.88 0.09 0.41
C ASN A 202 39.01 1.17 -0.68
N GLY A 203 38.45 2.36 -0.48
CA GLY A 203 38.47 3.46 -1.44
C GLY A 203 37.51 3.28 -2.62
N ARG A 204 36.53 2.37 -2.54
CA ARG A 204 35.51 2.20 -3.58
C ARG A 204 34.37 3.18 -3.36
N LYS A 205 33.97 3.86 -4.43
CA LYS A 205 32.83 4.78 -4.41
C LYS A 205 31.52 4.04 -4.17
N TYR A 206 30.66 4.62 -3.34
CA TYR A 206 29.25 4.25 -3.22
C TYR A 206 28.40 5.50 -3.01
N PHE A 207 27.10 5.38 -3.23
CA PHE A 207 26.18 6.51 -3.19
C PHE A 207 24.99 6.17 -2.30
N TRP A 208 24.60 7.13 -1.45
CA TRP A 208 23.28 7.10 -0.82
C TRP A 208 22.31 7.94 -1.64
N MET A 209 21.18 7.35 -2.02
CA MET A 209 20.06 8.12 -2.57
C MET A 209 19.38 8.85 -1.41
N ALA A 210 19.40 10.18 -1.47
CA ALA A 210 18.62 11.07 -0.64
C ALA A 210 17.69 11.88 -1.55
N GLY A 211 16.86 12.73 -0.97
CA GLY A 211 16.08 13.66 -1.75
C GLY A 211 15.16 14.49 -0.89
N ASN A 212 14.68 15.58 -1.49
CA ASN A 212 13.70 16.46 -0.89
C ASN A 212 12.35 16.23 -1.57
N PHE A 213 11.30 16.01 -0.77
CA PHE A 213 9.95 15.92 -1.31
C PHE A 213 9.46 17.33 -1.67
N VAL A 214 9.20 17.55 -2.97
CA VAL A 214 8.78 18.86 -3.49
C VAL A 214 7.34 18.77 -3.97
N ASN A 215 6.46 19.48 -3.26
CA ASN A 215 5.05 19.60 -3.60
C ASN A 215 4.80 20.81 -4.51
N PHE A 216 4.36 20.56 -5.75
CA PHE A 216 3.99 21.61 -6.71
C PHE A 216 2.48 21.91 -6.70
N ASP A 217 1.72 21.13 -5.93
CA ASP A 217 0.28 21.24 -5.85
C ASP A 217 -0.12 22.34 -4.87
N LYS A 218 -1.03 23.20 -5.31
CA LYS A 218 -1.62 24.27 -4.48
C LYS A 218 -3.09 24.02 -4.16
N GLY A 219 -3.64 22.89 -4.64
CA GLY A 219 -5.02 22.51 -4.37
C GLY A 219 -5.21 22.02 -2.94
N GLU A 220 -6.47 21.98 -2.50
CA GLU A 220 -6.88 21.45 -1.20
C GLU A 220 -7.57 20.08 -1.32
N ASP A 221 -7.66 19.55 -2.54
CA ASP A 221 -8.31 18.30 -2.92
C ASP A 221 -7.33 17.12 -3.06
N ASN A 222 -6.07 17.32 -2.68
CA ASN A 222 -5.02 16.30 -2.75
C ASN A 222 -4.66 15.69 -1.39
N ASP A 223 -3.97 14.55 -1.45
CA ASP A 223 -3.55 13.76 -0.30
C ASP A 223 -2.54 14.46 0.61
N GLU A 224 -1.51 15.09 0.06
CA GLU A 224 -0.53 15.89 0.81
C GLU A 224 -1.19 17.00 1.64
N TRP A 225 -2.11 17.75 1.05
CA TRP A 225 -2.84 18.79 1.75
C TRP A 225 -3.70 18.22 2.87
N ALA A 226 -4.39 17.09 2.63
CA ALA A 226 -5.22 16.44 3.64
C ALA A 226 -4.39 16.00 4.86
N ILE A 227 -3.25 15.35 4.63
CA ILE A 227 -2.32 14.93 5.70
C ILE A 227 -1.79 16.15 6.46
N ALA A 228 -1.31 17.18 5.75
CA ALA A 228 -0.81 18.40 6.38
C ALA A 228 -1.87 19.06 7.29
N ASN A 229 -3.14 19.04 6.86
CA ASN A 229 -4.28 19.63 7.54
C ASN A 229 -4.97 18.71 8.56
N ASN A 230 -4.36 17.57 8.91
CA ASN A 230 -4.82 16.60 9.92
C ASN A 230 -6.11 15.86 9.55
N TYR A 231 -6.27 15.52 8.27
CA TYR A 231 -7.28 14.59 7.76
C TYR A 231 -6.63 13.26 7.38
N ALA A 232 -7.37 12.16 7.53
CA ALA A 232 -7.02 10.92 6.85
C ALA A 232 -7.28 11.08 5.34
N SER A 233 -6.26 10.87 4.52
CA SER A 233 -6.40 10.93 3.06
C SER A 233 -6.84 9.58 2.52
N VAL A 234 -7.80 9.58 1.60
CA VAL A 234 -8.24 8.39 0.85
C VAL A 234 -8.20 8.70 -0.64
N VAL A 235 -7.32 8.02 -1.37
CA VAL A 235 -7.14 8.19 -2.82
C VAL A 235 -7.52 6.90 -3.54
N PRO A 236 -8.57 6.88 -4.39
CA PRO A 236 -8.81 5.76 -5.29
C PRO A 236 -7.71 5.72 -6.36
N CYS A 237 -6.97 4.62 -6.41
CA CYS A 237 -5.85 4.41 -7.33
C CYS A 237 -6.21 3.31 -8.33
N GLN A 238 -5.86 3.55 -9.59
CA GLN A 238 -5.95 2.58 -10.68
C GLN A 238 -4.55 2.11 -11.08
N PHE A 239 -4.47 1.00 -11.80
CA PHE A 239 -3.22 0.46 -12.36
C PHE A 239 -3.17 0.54 -13.89
N ASP A 240 -4.27 0.89 -14.54
CA ASP A 240 -4.24 1.28 -15.95
C ASP A 240 -3.59 2.67 -16.06
N MET A 241 -2.34 2.68 -16.50
CA MET A 241 -1.53 3.87 -16.69
C MET A 241 -1.72 4.49 -18.09
N THR A 242 -2.68 4.02 -18.88
CA THR A 242 -2.97 4.57 -20.20
C THR A 242 -3.36 6.04 -20.09
N ALA A 243 -2.56 6.92 -20.70
CA ALA A 243 -2.89 8.33 -20.84
C ALA A 243 -3.94 8.51 -21.95
N TYR A 244 -5.21 8.17 -21.68
CA TYR A 244 -6.28 8.20 -22.68
C TYR A 244 -6.40 9.54 -23.43
N HIS A 245 -6.14 10.67 -22.75
CA HIS A 245 -6.11 11.99 -23.39
C HIS A 245 -5.00 12.14 -24.43
N ALA A 246 -3.83 11.52 -24.20
CA ALA A 246 -2.69 11.57 -25.11
C ALA A 246 -2.91 10.71 -26.35
N ILE A 247 -3.68 9.61 -26.24
CA ILE A 247 -4.05 8.80 -27.41
C ILE A 247 -4.79 9.63 -28.45
N THR A 248 -5.78 10.43 -28.01
CA THR A 248 -6.51 11.33 -28.91
C THR A 248 -5.57 12.30 -29.61
N GLN A 249 -4.68 12.95 -28.84
CA GLN A 249 -3.71 13.90 -29.40
C GLN A 249 -2.78 13.23 -30.42
N MET A 250 -2.21 12.06 -30.10
CA MET A 250 -1.28 11.36 -30.98
C MET A 250 -1.96 10.90 -32.28
N ASN A 251 -3.20 10.40 -32.21
CA ASN A 251 -3.94 9.98 -33.40
C ASN A 251 -4.28 11.14 -34.35
N GLU A 252 -4.42 12.36 -33.82
CA GLU A 252 -4.74 13.55 -34.61
C GLU A 252 -3.49 14.22 -35.20
N GLU A 253 -2.38 14.22 -34.45
CA GLU A 253 -1.19 15.02 -34.76
C GLU A 253 -0.04 14.22 -35.40
N TRP A 254 0.02 12.90 -35.21
CA TRP A 254 1.17 12.11 -35.64
C TRP A 254 0.87 11.37 -36.95
N ASP A 255 1.78 11.49 -37.92
CA ASP A 255 1.81 10.61 -39.08
C ASP A 255 2.52 9.31 -38.70
N LEU A 256 1.74 8.24 -38.55
CA LEU A 256 2.20 6.93 -38.09
C LEU A 256 2.28 5.89 -39.21
N ASP A 257 2.02 6.29 -40.46
CA ASP A 257 2.13 5.38 -41.60
C ASP A 257 3.61 5.01 -41.83
N VAL A 258 3.87 3.71 -42.02
CA VAL A 258 5.19 3.19 -42.37
C VAL A 258 5.15 2.76 -43.83
N GLU A 259 5.98 3.38 -44.68
CA GLU A 259 6.14 3.04 -46.11
C GLU A 259 6.57 1.58 -46.35
#